data_AF-L0DGA3-F1
#
_entry.id   AF-L0DGA3-F1
#
_cell.length_a   1.000
_cell.length_b   1.000
_cell.length_c   1.000
_cell.angle_alpha   90.00
_cell.angle_beta   90.00
_cell.angle_gamma   90.00
#
_symmetry.space_group_name_H-M   'P 1'
#
loop_
_entity.id
_entity.type
_entity.pdbx_description
1 polymer ?
#
loop_
_entity_poly.entity_id
_entity_poly.type
_entity_poly.pdbx_seq_one_letter_code
_entity_poly.pdbx_strand_id
1 'polypeptide(L)'
;MTNNENGFTLTRKVFDPVEHHFTPGERSMVAWISTDCVDHERDVVVSAGIDYKTFFLGKTPEDGNPCVLAFHDFGRWPLGRCEWIKAKQSREFNGLYAKTVFDDDPETETVWRKIKSRSLRGISIGFRPPDNFQPGEWGPPTREELLRRPDWKGAERVIRRCVLLEYSVCSLPMNAQALVVAVNKGVHRPVFNLKVPEDPMETEPIEDAKTKCSCDGDNDDCEKCRQRIRAKAEDDDELEEDEALEEDELEEDEDEFDEDDELEEDEDEFNEDDELEEDEGELEEDEFDEDDELEEDEDDDAPEPKAIGPLRQYDHVRVKAPHYNGFGRIESFHTKGHVPHAAEDVIGSKEDPAACIKCYKVMGDGHAPTAHHVAAKLTHLTKLNQPFKTPAQGKRAAWETESTIEPLPPLVVQSDQEIRAEMVAKLNAMLSPDGLRKLVREEAERITGVV
;
A
#
# COMPACT_ATOMS: atom_id res chain seq x y z
N MET A 1 21.40 -49.05 -21.69
CA MET A 1 20.24 -48.37 -21.08
C MET A 1 20.73 -47.76 -19.79
N THR A 2 21.22 -46.53 -19.85
CA THR A 2 21.73 -45.78 -18.71
C THR A 2 20.63 -44.83 -18.25
N ASN A 3 20.15 -45.05 -17.03
CA ASN A 3 19.14 -44.19 -16.39
C ASN A 3 19.79 -42.84 -16.09
N ASN A 4 19.34 -41.78 -16.78
CA ASN A 4 19.62 -40.41 -16.40
C ASN A 4 18.65 -40.04 -15.27
N GLU A 5 19.11 -40.13 -14.04
CA GLU A 5 18.46 -39.53 -12.88
C GLU A 5 18.78 -38.03 -12.89
N ASN A 6 17.85 -37.23 -13.40
CA ASN A 6 17.89 -35.77 -13.26
C ASN A 6 17.53 -35.43 -11.80
N GLY A 7 18.54 -35.45 -10.92
CA GLY A 7 18.41 -34.93 -9.57
C GLY A 7 18.12 -33.43 -9.60
N PHE A 8 16.94 -33.03 -9.17
CA PHE A 8 16.63 -31.62 -8.94
C PHE A 8 17.15 -31.22 -7.55
N THR A 9 18.15 -30.37 -7.52
CA THR A 9 18.64 -29.76 -6.28
C THR A 9 17.75 -28.56 -5.93
N LEU A 10 16.97 -28.66 -4.85
CA LEU A 10 16.23 -27.53 -4.28
C LEU A 10 17.24 -26.60 -3.59
N THR A 11 17.75 -25.61 -4.30
CA THR A 11 18.54 -24.53 -3.68
C THR A 11 17.57 -23.57 -2.98
N ARG A 12 17.60 -23.58 -1.64
CA ARG A 12 16.96 -22.54 -0.82
C ARG A 12 17.63 -21.22 -1.18
N LYS A 13 16.92 -20.34 -1.90
CA LYS A 13 17.37 -18.96 -2.13
C LYS A 13 17.51 -18.27 -0.76
N VAL A 14 18.74 -18.20 -0.26
CA VAL A 14 19.11 -17.30 0.83
C VAL A 14 19.08 -15.91 0.20
N PHE A 15 18.09 -15.10 0.59
CA PHE A 15 18.10 -13.69 0.22
C PHE A 15 19.30 -13.05 0.89
N ASP A 16 20.09 -12.25 0.14
CA ASP A 16 21.15 -11.43 0.72
C ASP A 16 20.57 -10.71 1.94
N PRO A 17 21.15 -10.87 3.14
CA PRO A 17 20.70 -10.15 4.31
C PRO A 17 20.95 -8.68 4.03
N VAL A 18 19.89 -7.97 3.62
CA VAL A 18 19.92 -6.52 3.63
C VAL A 18 20.12 -6.16 5.09
N GLU A 19 21.31 -5.69 5.44
CA GLU A 19 21.60 -5.31 6.81
C GLU A 19 20.58 -4.27 7.27
N HIS A 20 19.74 -4.68 8.21
CA HIS A 20 18.77 -3.81 8.84
C HIS A 20 19.34 -3.45 10.20
N HIS A 21 19.71 -2.18 10.39
CA HIS A 21 20.18 -1.70 11.66
C HIS A 21 19.00 -1.66 12.66
N PHE A 22 18.99 -2.62 13.58
CA PHE A 22 18.06 -2.71 14.68
C PHE A 22 18.73 -2.24 15.98
N THR A 23 18.06 -1.39 16.74
CA THR A 23 18.55 -1.02 18.07
C THR A 23 18.30 -2.21 19.01
N PRO A 24 19.30 -2.73 19.73
CA PRO A 24 19.09 -3.86 20.64
C PRO A 24 17.96 -3.59 21.65
N GLY A 25 17.01 -4.52 21.76
CA GLY A 25 15.84 -4.39 22.66
C GLY A 25 14.65 -3.62 22.09
N GLU A 26 14.80 -2.95 20.94
CA GLU A 26 13.72 -2.22 20.28
C GLU A 26 12.68 -3.19 19.69
N ARG A 27 11.39 -2.97 20.00
CA ARG A 27 10.28 -3.67 19.31
C ARG A 27 10.09 -3.02 17.95
N SER A 28 10.79 -3.51 16.94
CA SER A 28 10.70 -2.93 15.60
C SER A 28 10.61 -3.98 14.50
N MET A 29 9.89 -3.65 13.44
CA MET A 29 9.88 -4.41 12.19
C MET A 29 10.35 -3.57 11.02
N VAL A 30 10.77 -4.27 9.96
CA VAL A 30 10.98 -3.71 8.64
C VAL A 30 10.11 -4.46 7.63
N ALA A 31 9.37 -3.72 6.81
CA ALA A 31 8.39 -4.28 5.90
C ALA A 31 8.33 -3.54 4.57
N TRP A 32 7.92 -4.26 3.52
CA TRP A 32 7.36 -3.63 2.32
C TRP A 32 5.95 -3.17 2.67
N ILE A 33 5.71 -1.86 2.67
CA ILE A 33 4.38 -1.31 2.99
C ILE A 33 3.53 -1.17 1.73
N SER A 34 4.16 -1.05 0.56
CA SER A 34 3.52 -1.04 -0.74
C SER A 34 4.53 -1.50 -1.79
N THR A 35 4.04 -2.16 -2.84
CA THR A 35 4.83 -2.52 -4.02
C THR A 35 4.07 -2.10 -5.27
N ASP A 36 4.78 -1.96 -6.38
CA ASP A 36 4.17 -1.69 -7.68
C ASP A 36 3.72 -2.97 -8.41
N CYS A 37 3.49 -4.05 -7.67
CA CYS A 37 2.80 -5.23 -8.20
C CYS A 37 1.29 -4.99 -8.30
N VAL A 38 0.64 -5.70 -9.22
CA VAL A 38 -0.83 -5.73 -9.33
C VAL A 38 -1.43 -6.33 -8.06
N ASP A 39 -2.31 -5.58 -7.42
CA ASP A 39 -2.94 -5.96 -6.17
C ASP A 39 -4.22 -6.79 -6.37
N HIS A 40 -4.90 -7.17 -5.28
CA HIS A 40 -6.12 -7.98 -5.33
C HIS A 40 -7.32 -7.29 -6.00
N GLU A 41 -7.34 -5.96 -6.06
CA GLU A 41 -8.35 -5.17 -6.78
C GLU A 41 -7.89 -4.80 -8.20
N ARG A 42 -6.76 -5.38 -8.65
CA ARG A 42 -6.12 -5.08 -9.94
C ARG A 42 -5.66 -3.64 -10.05
N ASP A 43 -5.36 -3.00 -8.93
CA ASP A 43 -4.66 -1.73 -8.90
C ASP A 43 -3.15 -1.92 -8.86
N VAL A 44 -2.43 -0.92 -9.35
CA VAL A 44 -0.99 -0.76 -9.19
C VAL A 44 -0.74 0.60 -8.57
N VAL A 45 -0.08 0.64 -7.42
CA VAL A 45 0.36 1.90 -6.81
C VAL A 45 1.84 2.11 -7.12
N VAL A 46 2.15 3.13 -7.91
CA VAL A 46 3.53 3.41 -8.33
C VAL A 46 4.28 4.05 -7.16
N SER A 47 5.18 3.28 -6.54
CA SER A 47 5.93 3.70 -5.34
C SER A 47 6.65 5.04 -5.48
N ALA A 48 7.22 5.34 -6.66
CA ALA A 48 7.90 6.61 -6.95
C ALA A 48 6.96 7.83 -6.93
N GLY A 49 5.65 7.63 -7.10
CA GLY A 49 4.65 8.68 -7.10
C GLY A 49 3.90 8.85 -5.78
N ILE A 50 4.24 8.05 -4.76
CA ILE A 50 3.64 8.17 -3.44
C ILE A 50 4.33 9.30 -2.68
N ASP A 51 3.61 10.36 -2.39
CA ASP A 51 4.05 11.41 -1.49
C ASP A 51 3.79 11.00 -0.03
N TYR A 52 4.83 10.49 0.62
CA TYR A 52 4.83 10.18 2.05
C TYR A 52 5.56 11.23 2.90
N LYS A 53 6.17 12.25 2.28
CA LYS A 53 6.96 13.26 2.98
C LYS A 53 6.08 14.43 3.42
N THR A 54 5.12 14.85 2.59
CA THR A 54 4.35 16.06 2.87
C THR A 54 3.40 15.89 4.05
N PHE A 55 2.67 14.76 4.11
CA PHE A 55 1.61 14.56 5.11
C PHE A 55 1.97 13.51 6.17
N PHE A 56 2.55 12.39 5.75
CA PHE A 56 2.79 11.27 6.68
C PHE A 56 4.02 11.50 7.57
N LEU A 57 5.19 11.76 6.98
CA LEU A 57 6.40 12.08 7.76
C LEU A 57 6.50 13.56 8.15
N GLY A 58 5.84 14.45 7.41
CA GLY A 58 6.01 15.89 7.55
C GLY A 58 7.36 16.39 7.01
N LYS A 59 7.49 17.72 6.85
CA LYS A 59 8.79 18.36 6.61
C LYS A 59 9.60 18.44 7.90
N THR A 60 8.90 18.64 9.01
CA THR A 60 9.41 18.59 10.38
C THR A 60 8.73 17.43 11.12
N PRO A 61 9.31 16.94 12.24
CA PRO A 61 8.66 15.96 13.10
C PRO A 61 7.27 16.40 13.61
N GLU A 62 7.02 17.71 13.72
CA GLU A 62 5.75 18.29 14.18
C GLU A 62 4.68 18.35 13.09
N ASP A 63 5.07 18.40 11.81
CA ASP A 63 4.16 18.49 10.67
C ASP A 63 3.60 17.12 10.25
N GLY A 64 4.27 16.04 10.65
CA GLY A 64 3.94 14.68 10.28
C GLY A 64 3.09 13.95 11.31
N ASN A 65 2.40 12.91 10.86
CA ASN A 65 1.73 11.97 11.73
C ASN A 65 2.08 10.52 11.30
N PRO A 66 3.28 10.02 11.64
CA PRO A 66 3.80 8.73 11.16
C PRO A 66 3.18 7.53 11.89
N CYS A 67 1.86 7.56 12.11
CA CYS A 67 1.13 6.52 12.84
C CYS A 67 1.07 5.21 12.04
N VAL A 68 1.30 4.11 12.75
CA VAL A 68 1.06 2.75 12.22
C VAL A 68 -0.13 2.16 12.94
N LEU A 69 -1.16 1.77 12.20
CA LEU A 69 -2.41 1.29 12.79
C LEU A 69 -2.53 -0.23 12.73
N ALA A 70 -3.50 -0.76 13.48
CA ALA A 70 -3.97 -2.14 13.32
C ALA A 70 -5.21 -2.13 12.41
N PHE A 71 -5.17 -2.89 11.31
CA PHE A 71 -6.33 -3.15 10.46
C PHE A 71 -7.08 -1.90 9.94
N HIS A 72 -6.39 -0.78 9.73
CA HIS A 72 -7.01 0.50 9.36
C HIS A 72 -8.07 1.00 10.37
N ASP A 73 -7.97 0.60 11.65
CA ASP A 73 -8.92 0.98 12.70
C ASP A 73 -8.54 2.32 13.33
N PHE A 74 -9.11 3.41 12.82
CA PHE A 74 -8.94 4.77 13.35
C PHE A 74 -9.61 5.00 14.71
N GLY A 75 -10.39 4.04 15.21
CA GLY A 75 -11.03 4.12 16.53
C GLY A 75 -10.13 3.66 17.68
N ARG A 76 -8.93 3.16 17.38
CA ARG A 76 -7.98 2.63 18.36
C ARG A 76 -6.70 3.43 18.38
N TRP A 77 -5.90 3.20 19.44
CA TRP A 77 -4.57 3.79 19.52
C TRP A 77 -3.66 3.19 18.45
N PRO A 78 -2.73 3.99 17.88
CA PRO A 78 -1.71 3.48 16.99
C PRO A 78 -0.91 2.35 17.65
N LEU A 79 -0.42 1.41 16.84
CA LEU A 79 0.50 0.37 17.28
C LEU A 79 1.92 0.90 17.54
N GLY A 80 2.22 2.08 17.03
CA GLY A 80 3.52 2.71 17.13
C GLY A 80 3.73 3.71 16.01
N ARG A 81 5.01 3.99 15.75
CA ARG A 81 5.43 5.02 14.80
C ARG A 81 6.31 4.46 13.69
N CYS A 82 6.19 5.05 12.51
CA CYS A 82 7.12 4.84 11.42
C CYS A 82 8.39 5.66 11.67
N GLU A 83 9.53 4.98 11.82
CA GLU A 83 10.83 5.63 12.04
C GLU A 83 11.39 6.18 10.72
N TRP A 84 11.25 5.43 9.62
CA TRP A 84 11.62 5.89 8.28
C TRP A 84 10.85 5.14 7.20
N ILE A 85 10.75 5.78 6.03
CA ILE A 85 10.28 5.20 4.76
C ILE A 85 11.36 5.43 3.70
N LYS A 86 11.64 4.41 2.88
CA LYS A 86 12.58 4.45 1.76
C LYS A 86 11.92 3.84 0.52
N ALA A 87 12.04 4.50 -0.61
CA ALA A 87 11.76 3.86 -1.90
C ALA A 87 12.90 2.87 -2.19
N LYS A 88 12.58 1.63 -2.53
CA LYS A 88 13.58 0.60 -2.82
C LYS A 88 13.15 -0.24 -4.03
N GLN A 89 14.14 -0.60 -4.83
CA GLN A 89 14.00 -1.53 -5.94
C GLN A 89 14.46 -2.92 -5.49
N SER A 90 13.59 -3.91 -5.66
CA SER A 90 13.90 -5.34 -5.59
C SER A 90 14.24 -5.85 -7.00
N ARG A 91 14.70 -7.10 -7.11
CA ARG A 91 14.85 -7.77 -8.41
C ARG A 91 13.51 -7.93 -9.14
N GLU A 92 12.41 -8.01 -8.40
CA GLU A 92 11.08 -8.34 -8.94
C GLU A 92 10.14 -7.14 -9.06
N PHE A 93 10.28 -6.12 -8.20
CA PHE A 93 9.35 -4.99 -8.12
C PHE A 93 10.01 -3.77 -7.48
N ASN A 94 9.39 -2.60 -7.62
CA ASN A 94 9.73 -1.44 -6.80
C ASN A 94 8.68 -1.27 -5.69
N GLY A 95 9.07 -0.66 -4.58
CA GLY A 95 8.15 -0.49 -3.47
C GLY A 95 8.59 0.55 -2.45
N LEU A 96 7.71 0.79 -1.49
CA LEU A 96 8.03 1.51 -0.27
C LEU A 96 8.39 0.53 0.83
N TYR A 97 9.50 0.84 1.48
CA TYR A 97 10.10 0.06 2.53
C TYR A 97 10.13 0.89 3.81
N ALA A 98 9.63 0.37 4.92
CA ALA A 98 9.50 1.14 6.15
C ALA A 98 10.00 0.38 7.38
N LYS A 99 10.54 1.13 8.34
CA LYS A 99 10.77 0.66 9.70
C LYS A 99 9.68 1.20 10.63
N THR A 100 9.10 0.31 11.42
CA THR A 100 8.13 0.65 12.47
C THR A 100 8.76 0.34 13.82
N VAL A 101 8.59 1.25 14.77
CA VAL A 101 8.87 1.04 16.20
C VAL A 101 7.53 0.98 16.92
N PHE A 102 7.29 -0.13 17.63
CA PHE A 102 6.04 -0.42 18.32
C PHE A 102 6.04 0.16 19.73
N ASP A 103 4.87 0.63 20.17
CA ASP A 103 4.65 1.12 21.53
C ASP A 103 4.62 -0.02 22.56
N ASP A 104 4.83 0.34 23.84
CA ASP A 104 4.80 -0.60 24.97
C ASP A 104 3.44 -0.60 25.69
N ASP A 105 2.40 -0.97 24.95
CA ASP A 105 1.04 -1.15 25.50
C ASP A 105 0.50 -2.57 25.24
N PRO A 106 -0.49 -3.03 26.03
CA PRO A 106 -0.99 -4.41 25.95
C PRO A 106 -1.63 -4.80 24.60
N GLU A 107 -2.23 -3.84 23.91
CA GLU A 107 -2.86 -4.08 22.61
C GLU A 107 -1.79 -4.27 21.55
N THR A 108 -0.83 -3.36 21.51
CA THR A 108 0.35 -3.46 20.63
C THR A 108 1.14 -4.74 20.87
N GLU A 109 1.35 -5.14 22.12
CA GLU A 109 2.06 -6.39 22.45
C GLU A 109 1.36 -7.64 21.88
N THR A 110 0.03 -7.61 21.79
CA THR A 110 -0.72 -8.72 21.20
C THR A 110 -0.52 -8.80 19.68
N VAL A 111 -0.49 -7.66 18.99
CA VAL A 111 -0.19 -7.60 17.55
C VAL A 111 1.28 -7.94 17.29
N TRP A 112 2.19 -7.41 18.08
CA TRP A 112 3.62 -7.65 17.99
C TRP A 112 3.98 -9.14 18.12
N ARG A 113 3.37 -9.86 19.08
CA ARG A 113 3.54 -11.32 19.20
C ARG A 113 3.11 -12.07 17.94
N LYS A 114 2.02 -11.64 17.29
CA LYS A 114 1.55 -12.23 16.02
C LYS A 114 2.50 -11.96 14.85
N ILE A 115 3.11 -10.77 14.82
CA ILE A 115 4.14 -10.41 13.84
C ILE A 115 5.40 -11.25 14.05
N LYS A 116 5.89 -11.35 15.30
CA LYS A 116 7.06 -12.18 15.65
C LYS A 116 6.85 -13.66 15.31
N SER A 117 5.65 -14.20 15.57
CA SER A 117 5.29 -15.58 15.23
C SER A 117 5.00 -15.79 13.74
N ARG A 118 5.11 -14.74 12.90
CA ARG A 118 4.81 -14.75 11.47
C ARG A 118 3.35 -15.08 11.11
N SER A 119 2.45 -15.12 12.10
CA SER A 119 1.01 -15.32 11.89
C SER A 119 0.30 -14.09 11.33
N LEU A 120 0.92 -12.90 11.47
CA LEU A 120 0.44 -11.64 10.93
C LEU A 120 1.59 -10.92 10.24
N ARG A 121 1.59 -10.89 8.90
CA ARG A 121 2.68 -10.30 8.11
C ARG A 121 2.21 -9.29 7.07
N GLY A 122 0.91 -9.17 6.85
CA GLY A 122 0.36 -8.28 5.84
C GLY A 122 0.49 -6.82 6.26
N ILE A 123 0.85 -5.98 5.30
CA ILE A 123 0.80 -4.53 5.42
C ILE A 123 -0.10 -3.98 4.32
N SER A 124 -0.91 -2.98 4.65
CA SER A 124 -1.74 -2.27 3.69
C SER A 124 -1.64 -0.77 3.94
N ILE A 125 -1.79 0.03 2.88
CA ILE A 125 -1.67 1.49 2.92
C ILE A 125 -3.03 2.15 2.72
N GLY A 126 -3.26 3.25 3.43
CA GLY A 126 -4.32 4.20 3.15
C GLY A 126 -3.74 5.41 2.44
N PHE A 127 -4.32 5.81 1.31
CA PHE A 127 -3.85 6.94 0.51
C PHE A 127 -5.01 7.68 -0.14
N ARG A 128 -4.75 8.91 -0.59
CA ARG A 128 -5.71 9.72 -1.36
C ARG A 128 -5.05 10.33 -2.61
N PRO A 129 -5.83 10.78 -3.60
CA PRO A 129 -5.31 11.64 -4.66
C PRO A 129 -4.71 12.94 -4.06
N PRO A 130 -3.64 13.50 -4.66
CA PRO A 130 -3.12 14.80 -4.27
C PRO A 130 -4.16 15.91 -4.54
N ASP A 131 -4.02 17.06 -3.87
CA ASP A 131 -4.99 18.17 -4.01
C ASP A 131 -4.99 18.76 -5.43
N ASN A 132 -3.87 18.68 -6.14
CA ASN A 132 -3.71 19.11 -7.52
C ASN A 132 -3.85 17.99 -8.55
N PHE A 133 -4.65 16.96 -8.24
CA PHE A 133 -4.84 15.76 -9.05
C PHE A 133 -5.15 16.09 -10.52
N GLN A 134 -4.35 15.53 -11.44
CA GLN A 134 -4.52 15.72 -12.87
C GLN A 134 -5.16 14.50 -13.54
N PRO A 135 -6.04 14.68 -14.54
CA PRO A 135 -6.52 13.58 -15.37
C PRO A 135 -5.36 12.78 -15.96
N GLY A 136 -5.40 11.46 -15.81
CA GLY A 136 -4.34 10.56 -16.26
C GLY A 136 -3.35 10.16 -15.18
N GLU A 137 -3.33 10.81 -14.01
CA GLU A 137 -2.52 10.34 -12.89
C GLU A 137 -3.06 9.01 -12.34
N TRP A 138 -4.38 8.81 -12.36
CA TRP A 138 -5.00 7.51 -12.15
C TRP A 138 -5.73 7.08 -13.42
N GLY A 139 -5.60 5.82 -13.80
CA GLY A 139 -6.29 5.26 -14.96
C GLY A 139 -5.66 3.95 -15.42
N PRO A 140 -6.17 3.33 -16.49
CA PRO A 140 -5.61 2.07 -16.99
C PRO A 140 -4.12 2.22 -17.34
N PRO A 141 -3.36 1.12 -17.33
CA PRO A 141 -1.97 1.15 -17.75
C PRO A 141 -1.87 1.59 -19.23
N THR A 142 -0.97 2.53 -19.49
CA THR A 142 -0.65 3.00 -20.85
C THR A 142 0.11 1.93 -21.63
N ARG A 143 0.17 2.07 -22.95
CA ARG A 143 0.94 1.15 -23.79
C ARG A 143 2.42 1.16 -23.43
N GLU A 144 2.96 2.35 -23.15
CA GLU A 144 4.36 2.56 -22.78
C GLU A 144 4.68 1.92 -21.42
N GLU A 145 3.76 2.03 -20.45
CA GLU A 145 3.90 1.36 -19.15
C GLU A 145 3.88 -0.16 -19.31
N LEU A 146 2.96 -0.72 -20.10
CA LEU A 146 2.93 -2.18 -20.34
C LEU A 146 4.17 -2.70 -21.08
N LEU A 147 4.81 -1.86 -21.91
CA LEU A 147 6.08 -2.22 -22.54
C LEU A 147 7.24 -2.27 -21.53
N ARG A 148 7.24 -1.35 -20.53
CA ARG A 148 8.26 -1.32 -19.47
C ARG A 148 7.98 -2.32 -18.34
N ARG A 149 6.69 -2.56 -18.07
CA ARG A 149 6.16 -3.40 -17.00
C ARG A 149 5.12 -4.37 -17.54
N PRO A 150 5.56 -5.43 -18.26
CA PRO A 150 4.66 -6.45 -18.78
C PRO A 150 3.89 -7.20 -17.67
N ASP A 151 4.42 -7.20 -16.45
CA ASP A 151 3.81 -7.72 -15.22
C ASP A 151 2.56 -6.94 -14.78
N TRP A 152 2.37 -5.70 -15.25
CA TRP A 152 1.14 -4.92 -15.02
C TRP A 152 -0.02 -5.33 -15.93
N LYS A 153 0.17 -6.34 -16.77
CA LYS A 153 -0.90 -6.88 -17.61
C LYS A 153 -2.05 -7.38 -16.75
N GLY A 154 -3.23 -6.79 -16.95
CA GLY A 154 -4.43 -7.12 -16.18
C GLY A 154 -4.73 -6.14 -15.05
N ALA A 155 -3.85 -5.15 -14.80
CA ALA A 155 -4.19 -4.02 -13.96
C ALA A 155 -5.35 -3.22 -14.58
N GLU A 156 -6.37 -2.92 -13.78
CA GLU A 156 -7.50 -2.07 -14.15
C GLU A 156 -7.15 -0.60 -13.99
N ARG A 157 -6.34 -0.27 -12.99
CA ARG A 157 -5.91 1.10 -12.73
C ARG A 157 -4.48 1.14 -12.18
N VAL A 158 -3.72 2.10 -12.70
CA VAL A 158 -2.38 2.49 -12.24
C VAL A 158 -2.52 3.85 -11.56
N ILE A 159 -2.14 3.89 -10.29
CA ILE A 159 -2.11 5.07 -9.43
C ILE A 159 -0.69 5.62 -9.48
N ARG A 160 -0.48 6.57 -10.39
CA ARG A 160 0.84 7.14 -10.69
C ARG A 160 1.28 8.18 -9.67
N ARG A 161 0.32 8.84 -9.00
CA ARG A 161 0.56 9.81 -7.92
C ARG A 161 -0.51 9.70 -6.85
N CYS A 162 -0.11 9.66 -5.59
CA CYS A 162 -1.01 9.72 -4.44
C CYS A 162 -0.29 10.29 -3.21
N VAL A 163 -1.05 10.68 -2.19
CA VAL A 163 -0.52 11.09 -0.88
C VAL A 163 -0.77 9.95 0.10
N LEU A 164 0.30 9.47 0.75
CA LEU A 164 0.20 8.46 1.80
C LEU A 164 -0.41 9.11 3.05
N LEU A 165 -1.46 8.49 3.58
CA LEU A 165 -2.14 8.95 4.80
C LEU A 165 -1.77 8.10 6.00
N GLU A 166 -1.66 6.80 5.81
CA GLU A 166 -1.34 5.82 6.85
C GLU A 166 -0.87 4.49 6.25
N TYR A 167 -0.31 3.64 7.09
CA TYR A 167 -0.22 2.22 6.81
C TYR A 167 -0.52 1.39 8.05
N SER A 168 -1.01 0.18 7.80
CA SER A 168 -1.58 -0.68 8.82
C SER A 168 -1.03 -2.09 8.73
N VAL A 169 -0.85 -2.71 9.90
CA VAL A 169 -0.67 -4.17 9.98
C VAL A 169 -2.03 -4.82 9.78
N CYS A 170 -2.14 -5.71 8.81
CA CYS A 170 -3.40 -6.34 8.44
C CYS A 170 -3.27 -7.86 8.25
N SER A 171 -4.41 -8.56 8.38
CA SER A 171 -4.49 -10.00 8.16
C SER A 171 -4.40 -10.37 6.68
N LEU A 172 -4.98 -9.53 5.82
CA LEU A 172 -5.02 -9.70 4.37
C LEU A 172 -4.65 -8.36 3.71
N PRO A 173 -3.41 -8.21 3.21
CA PRO A 173 -3.03 -7.01 2.49
C PRO A 173 -3.68 -7.00 1.10
N MET A 174 -4.10 -5.84 0.59
CA MET A 174 -4.56 -5.75 -0.81
C MET A 174 -3.41 -6.05 -1.77
N ASN A 175 -2.24 -5.51 -1.48
CA ASN A 175 -1.01 -5.82 -2.21
C ASN A 175 -0.33 -7.05 -1.62
N ALA A 176 -0.37 -8.19 -2.34
CA ALA A 176 0.13 -9.47 -1.83
C ALA A 176 1.63 -9.49 -1.47
N GLN A 177 2.42 -8.57 -2.01
CA GLN A 177 3.87 -8.46 -1.75
C GLN A 177 4.21 -7.47 -0.61
N ALA A 178 3.23 -6.71 -0.11
CA ALA A 178 3.40 -5.81 1.01
C ALA A 178 3.43 -6.61 2.34
N LEU A 179 4.61 -7.17 2.64
CA LEU A 179 4.83 -8.08 3.76
C LEU A 179 5.96 -7.62 4.69
N VAL A 180 5.85 -8.02 5.96
CA VAL A 180 6.95 -7.96 6.93
C VAL A 180 8.12 -8.82 6.43
N VAL A 181 9.29 -8.18 6.34
CA VAL A 181 10.55 -8.79 5.89
C VAL A 181 11.38 -9.24 7.08
N ALA A 182 11.60 -8.34 8.04
CA ALA A 182 12.44 -8.60 9.20
C ALA A 182 11.78 -8.05 10.48
N VAL A 183 12.08 -8.70 11.60
CA VAL A 183 11.71 -8.26 12.94
C VAL A 183 12.98 -8.24 13.78
N ASN A 184 13.11 -7.24 14.65
CA ASN A 184 14.15 -7.28 15.66
C ASN A 184 13.84 -8.43 16.60
N LYS A 185 14.57 -9.53 16.44
CA LYS A 185 14.63 -10.58 17.45
C LYS A 185 15.54 -10.02 18.52
N GLY A 186 15.00 -9.17 19.39
CA GLY A 186 15.74 -8.71 20.56
C GLY A 186 16.40 -9.93 21.19
N VAL A 187 17.74 -9.89 21.28
CA VAL A 187 18.46 -10.94 21.99
C VAL A 187 17.99 -10.79 23.42
N HIS A 188 17.09 -11.68 23.84
CA HIS A 188 16.94 -11.96 25.26
C HIS A 188 18.30 -12.57 25.64
N ARG A 189 19.28 -11.72 25.98
CA ARG A 189 20.30 -12.17 26.89
C ARG A 189 19.49 -12.52 28.13
N PRO A 190 19.36 -13.79 28.55
CA PRO A 190 18.91 -14.04 29.89
C PRO A 190 19.84 -13.19 30.75
N VAL A 191 19.28 -12.13 31.34
CA VAL A 191 19.95 -11.45 32.42
C VAL A 191 19.88 -12.51 33.50
N PHE A 192 20.87 -13.41 33.51
CA PHE A 192 21.21 -14.11 34.71
C PHE A 192 21.60 -13.00 35.67
N ASN A 193 20.60 -12.44 36.34
CA ASN A 193 20.72 -11.84 37.64
C ASN A 193 21.12 -13.01 38.56
N LEU A 194 22.31 -13.56 38.35
CA LEU A 194 23.17 -13.92 39.44
C LEU A 194 23.29 -12.61 40.21
N LYS A 195 22.38 -12.43 41.16
CA LYS A 195 22.77 -11.84 42.42
C LYS A 195 23.93 -12.72 42.86
N VAL A 196 25.15 -12.35 42.45
CA VAL A 196 26.33 -12.74 43.20
C VAL A 196 26.02 -12.18 44.58
N PRO A 197 25.79 -13.03 45.58
CA PRO A 197 25.58 -12.53 46.92
C PRO A 197 26.81 -11.68 47.24
N GLU A 198 26.62 -10.39 47.45
CA GLU A 198 27.69 -9.51 47.96
C GLU A 198 27.93 -9.76 49.46
N ASP A 199 27.37 -10.84 50.02
CA ASP A 199 27.70 -11.26 51.35
C ASP A 199 29.10 -11.89 51.33
N PRO A 200 30.09 -11.29 52.03
CA PRO A 200 31.35 -11.96 52.26
C PRO A 200 31.02 -13.30 52.90
N MET A 201 31.66 -14.35 52.39
CA MET A 201 31.56 -15.71 52.88
C MET A 201 32.06 -15.78 54.32
N GLU A 202 31.26 -15.32 55.28
CA GLU A 202 31.40 -15.71 56.68
C GLU A 202 30.90 -17.14 56.76
N THR A 203 31.87 -18.06 56.79
CA THR A 203 31.66 -19.46 57.10
C THR A 203 31.12 -19.56 58.52
N GLU A 204 29.81 -19.48 58.67
CA GLU A 204 29.14 -19.94 59.88
C GLU A 204 29.12 -21.48 59.87
N PRO A 205 29.41 -22.14 61.01
CA PRO A 205 29.38 -23.59 61.10
C PRO A 205 27.95 -24.10 60.87
N ILE A 206 27.84 -25.12 60.01
CA ILE A 206 26.60 -25.86 59.78
C ILE A 206 26.19 -26.51 61.11
N GLU A 207 25.22 -25.90 61.79
CA GLU A 207 24.50 -26.56 62.88
C GLU A 207 23.37 -27.42 62.28
N ASP A 208 23.43 -28.71 62.60
CA ASP A 208 22.48 -29.74 62.22
C ASP A 208 21.03 -29.35 62.54
N ALA A 209 20.23 -29.10 61.50
CA ALA A 209 18.79 -28.96 61.61
C ALA A 209 18.14 -30.33 61.91
N LYS A 210 18.18 -30.73 63.18
CA LYS A 210 17.31 -31.80 63.72
C LYS A 210 15.86 -31.32 63.69
N THR A 211 15.14 -31.71 62.64
CA THR A 211 13.67 -31.62 62.62
C THR A 211 13.11 -32.54 63.71
N LYS A 212 12.81 -31.98 64.89
CA LYS A 212 12.10 -32.69 65.97
C LYS A 212 10.70 -33.06 65.49
N CYS A 213 10.51 -34.34 65.18
CA CYS A 213 9.19 -34.96 65.17
C CYS A 213 8.68 -35.00 66.63
N SER A 214 7.47 -34.50 66.88
CA SER A 214 6.88 -34.35 68.22
C SER A 214 6.28 -35.65 68.78
N CYS A 215 6.86 -36.80 68.49
CA CYS A 215 6.49 -38.06 69.12
C CYS A 215 7.34 -38.23 70.39
N ASP A 216 6.78 -37.86 71.54
CA ASP A 216 7.39 -38.10 72.85
C ASP A 216 7.38 -39.61 73.15
N GLY A 217 8.44 -40.30 72.73
CA GLY A 217 8.68 -41.70 73.04
C GLY A 217 9.74 -42.30 72.12
N ASP A 218 10.87 -42.70 72.71
CA ASP A 218 12.02 -43.33 72.05
C ASP A 218 11.69 -44.73 71.49
N ASN A 219 10.81 -44.79 70.49
CA ASN A 219 10.54 -45.98 69.70
C ASN A 219 10.49 -45.58 68.22
N ASP A 220 11.55 -45.92 67.48
CA ASP A 220 11.74 -45.72 66.04
C ASP A 220 10.75 -46.48 65.12
N ASP A 221 9.60 -46.92 65.65
CA ASP A 221 8.56 -47.66 64.93
C ASP A 221 7.21 -46.90 64.92
N CYS A 222 7.25 -45.57 64.74
CA CYS A 222 6.03 -44.84 64.45
C CYS A 222 5.61 -45.05 62.97
N GLU A 223 4.71 -46.01 62.74
CA GLU A 223 4.14 -46.35 61.43
C GLU A 223 3.57 -45.13 60.68
N LYS A 224 3.12 -44.10 61.40
CA LYS A 224 2.64 -42.83 60.83
C LYS A 224 3.74 -41.97 60.21
N CYS A 225 4.99 -42.05 60.67
CA CYS A 225 6.11 -41.36 60.00
C CYS A 225 6.54 -42.08 58.72
N ARG A 226 6.49 -43.42 58.69
CA ARG A 226 6.79 -44.20 57.47
C ARG A 226 5.75 -43.97 56.36
N GLN A 227 4.47 -43.84 56.71
CA GLN A 227 3.41 -43.54 55.73
C GLN A 227 3.54 -42.12 55.12
N ARG A 228 4.04 -41.14 55.89
CA ARG A 228 4.25 -39.76 55.39
C ARG A 228 5.43 -39.61 54.43
N ILE A 229 6.46 -40.46 54.55
CA ILE A 229 7.58 -40.50 53.61
C ILE A 229 7.18 -41.24 52.33
N ARG A 230 6.37 -42.30 52.42
CA ARG A 230 5.88 -43.04 51.24
C ARG A 230 4.90 -42.25 50.37
N ALA A 231 3.95 -41.55 50.98
CA ALA A 231 2.97 -40.74 50.23
C ALA A 231 3.57 -39.52 49.51
N LYS A 232 4.83 -39.16 49.79
CA LYS A 232 5.53 -38.05 49.14
C LYS A 232 6.45 -38.51 48.00
N ALA A 233 6.62 -39.82 47.82
CA ALA A 233 7.44 -40.42 46.77
C ALA A 233 6.60 -41.02 45.63
N GLU A 234 5.26 -41.03 45.75
CA GLU A 234 4.35 -41.60 44.75
C GLU A 234 3.57 -40.53 43.94
N ASP A 235 3.73 -39.23 44.26
CA ASP A 235 3.05 -38.11 43.57
C ASP A 235 3.96 -37.33 42.60
N ASP A 236 5.25 -37.68 42.48
CA ASP A 236 6.23 -37.00 41.60
C ASP A 236 6.61 -37.83 40.35
N ASP A 237 5.97 -38.98 40.10
CA ASP A 237 6.33 -39.94 39.03
C ASP A 237 5.28 -40.09 37.90
N GLU A 238 4.24 -39.25 37.86
CA GLU A 238 3.28 -39.20 36.74
C GLU A 238 3.21 -37.79 36.16
N LEU A 239 4.07 -37.49 35.18
CA LEU A 239 3.82 -36.60 34.01
C LEU A 239 5.15 -36.25 33.33
N GLU A 240 5.75 -37.19 32.59
CA GLU A 240 6.71 -36.86 31.51
C GLU A 240 6.96 -38.10 30.62
N GLU A 241 5.94 -38.49 29.85
CA GLU A 241 6.13 -39.33 28.66
C GLU A 241 5.36 -38.68 27.50
N ASP A 242 6.13 -38.15 26.54
CA ASP A 242 5.87 -38.12 25.09
C ASP A 242 6.43 -36.85 24.45
N GLU A 243 7.75 -36.83 24.18
CA GLU A 243 8.32 -36.14 23.01
C GLU A 243 9.77 -36.63 22.78
N ALA A 244 9.88 -37.89 22.34
CA ALA A 244 11.09 -38.44 21.76
C ALA A 244 10.98 -38.41 20.23
N LEU A 245 11.55 -37.38 19.59
CA LEU A 245 11.89 -37.41 18.17
C LEU A 245 13.24 -36.72 17.94
N GLU A 246 14.23 -37.57 17.65
CA GLU A 246 15.34 -37.38 16.69
C GLU A 246 16.18 -36.10 16.84
N GLU A 247 17.16 -36.16 17.74
CA GLU A 247 18.40 -35.37 17.61
C GLU A 247 19.28 -36.03 16.54
N ASP A 248 19.15 -35.56 15.30
CA ASP A 248 20.14 -35.84 14.24
C ASP A 248 21.43 -35.07 14.54
N GLU A 249 22.52 -35.84 14.60
CA GLU A 249 23.90 -35.38 14.66
C GLU A 249 24.19 -34.44 13.47
N LEU A 250 24.28 -33.14 13.72
CA LEU A 250 24.88 -32.19 12.78
C LEU A 250 26.36 -32.09 13.11
N GLU A 251 27.17 -32.75 12.28
CA GLU A 251 28.61 -32.55 12.20
C GLU A 251 28.89 -31.06 11.88
N GLU A 252 29.65 -30.40 12.75
CA GLU A 252 30.14 -29.05 12.57
C GLU A 252 31.31 -29.09 11.55
N ASP A 253 31.02 -28.81 10.29
CA ASP A 253 32.05 -28.48 9.29
C ASP A 253 32.51 -27.02 9.55
N GLU A 254 33.68 -26.92 10.19
CA GLU A 254 34.47 -25.69 10.32
C GLU A 254 35.06 -25.33 8.96
N ASP A 255 34.31 -24.60 8.12
CA ASP A 255 34.86 -24.00 6.91
C ASP A 255 35.61 -22.70 7.27
N GLU A 256 36.95 -22.80 7.22
CA GLU A 256 37.90 -21.70 7.18
C GLU A 256 37.51 -20.69 6.09
N PHE A 257 37.12 -19.48 6.51
CA PHE A 257 36.87 -18.37 5.59
C PHE A 257 38.21 -17.69 5.30
N ASP A 258 38.77 -17.94 4.11
CA ASP A 258 39.92 -17.22 3.58
C ASP A 258 39.55 -15.73 3.41
N GLU A 259 40.08 -14.88 4.29
CA GLU A 259 40.18 -13.44 4.11
C GLU A 259 41.25 -13.17 3.07
N ASP A 260 40.89 -12.91 1.81
CA ASP A 260 41.74 -12.22 0.83
C ASP A 260 40.87 -11.84 -0.40
N ASP A 261 40.25 -10.67 -0.35
CA ASP A 261 39.85 -9.96 -1.58
C ASP A 261 40.02 -8.45 -1.34
N GLU A 262 41.28 -8.03 -1.41
CA GLU A 262 41.68 -6.64 -1.59
C GLU A 262 41.13 -6.13 -2.93
N LEU A 263 39.93 -5.55 -2.91
CA LEU A 263 39.41 -4.79 -4.05
C LEU A 263 40.13 -3.45 -4.10
N GLU A 264 41.05 -3.36 -5.07
CA GLU A 264 41.72 -2.12 -5.47
C GLU A 264 40.70 -1.02 -5.77
N GLU A 265 40.87 0.11 -5.09
CA GLU A 265 40.14 1.36 -5.32
C GLU A 265 40.62 1.95 -6.64
N ASP A 266 39.79 1.90 -7.68
CA ASP A 266 40.00 2.70 -8.89
C ASP A 266 39.70 4.17 -8.57
N GLU A 267 40.76 4.90 -8.22
CA GLU A 267 40.81 6.36 -8.15
C GLU A 267 40.68 6.95 -9.57
N ASP A 268 39.46 7.18 -10.03
CA ASP A 268 39.23 8.05 -11.19
C ASP A 268 39.37 9.52 -10.77
N GLU A 269 40.59 10.04 -10.90
CA GLU A 269 40.92 11.47 -10.98
C GLU A 269 40.06 12.15 -12.05
N PHE A 270 38.96 12.77 -11.65
CA PHE A 270 38.21 13.68 -12.51
C PHE A 270 38.77 15.10 -12.32
N ASN A 271 39.50 15.54 -13.35
CA ASN A 271 40.15 16.84 -13.47
C ASN A 271 39.30 18.01 -12.93
N GLU A 272 39.92 18.74 -12.00
CA GLU A 272 39.73 20.16 -11.76
C GLU A 272 40.04 20.94 -13.05
N ASP A 273 39.14 21.83 -13.46
CA ASP A 273 39.41 23.11 -14.13
C ASP A 273 38.12 23.61 -14.79
N ASP A 274 37.23 24.22 -14.00
CA ASP A 274 36.32 25.23 -14.51
C ASP A 274 36.22 26.33 -13.44
N GLU A 275 37.18 27.24 -13.50
CA GLU A 275 37.22 28.51 -12.78
C GLU A 275 35.98 29.33 -13.16
N LEU A 276 34.92 29.27 -12.36
CA LEU A 276 33.86 30.25 -12.37
C LEU A 276 34.25 31.39 -11.43
N GLU A 277 34.69 32.49 -12.02
CA GLU A 277 34.95 33.76 -11.37
C GLU A 277 33.78 34.15 -10.46
N GLU A 278 34.05 34.25 -9.16
CA GLU A 278 33.18 34.83 -8.15
C GLU A 278 33.07 36.34 -8.42
N ASP A 279 32.00 36.74 -9.10
CA ASP A 279 31.56 38.13 -9.18
C ASP A 279 30.94 38.50 -7.82
N GLU A 280 31.77 39.01 -6.91
CA GLU A 280 31.36 39.64 -5.65
C GLU A 280 30.60 40.94 -5.95
N GLY A 281 29.34 40.79 -6.37
CA GLY A 281 28.37 41.87 -6.37
C GLY A 281 27.88 42.12 -4.94
N GLU A 282 28.36 43.21 -4.34
CA GLU A 282 27.79 43.82 -3.13
C GLU A 282 26.27 43.97 -3.30
N LEU A 283 25.50 43.08 -2.68
CA LEU A 283 24.06 43.23 -2.53
C LEU A 283 23.82 44.20 -1.38
N GLU A 284 23.54 45.45 -1.74
CA GLU A 284 22.95 46.44 -0.85
C GLU A 284 21.70 45.83 -0.20
N GLU A 285 21.64 45.91 1.13
CA GLU A 285 20.51 45.53 1.96
C GLU A 285 19.34 46.49 1.66
N ASP A 286 18.55 46.20 0.63
CA ASP A 286 17.26 46.84 0.43
C ASP A 286 16.25 46.22 1.40
N GLU A 287 15.91 47.00 2.42
CA GLU A 287 14.74 46.84 3.28
C GLU A 287 13.50 46.67 2.40
N PHE A 288 13.07 45.42 2.20
CA PHE A 288 11.84 45.11 1.48
C PHE A 288 10.66 45.36 2.43
N ASP A 289 10.11 46.57 2.34
CA ASP A 289 8.86 46.95 2.98
C ASP A 289 7.75 45.95 2.57
N GLU A 290 7.23 45.25 3.57
CA GLU A 290 5.98 44.50 3.51
C GLU A 290 4.84 45.49 3.25
N ASP A 291 4.43 45.70 1.99
CA ASP A 291 3.12 46.24 1.60
C ASP A 291 2.96 46.20 0.06
N ASP A 292 3.08 45.01 -0.55
CA ASP A 292 2.67 44.79 -1.94
C ASP A 292 1.26 44.18 -1.94
N GLU A 293 0.28 45.03 -1.67
CA GLU A 293 -1.11 44.81 -2.04
C GLU A 293 -1.14 44.68 -3.57
N LEU A 294 -1.14 43.43 -4.08
CA LEU A 294 -1.44 43.13 -5.47
C LEU A 294 -2.85 43.64 -5.78
N GLU A 295 -2.93 44.90 -6.22
CA GLU A 295 -4.08 45.44 -6.93
C GLU A 295 -4.28 44.54 -8.16
N GLU A 296 -5.27 43.63 -8.06
CA GLU A 296 -5.78 42.91 -9.22
C GLU A 296 -6.23 43.97 -10.22
N ASP A 297 -5.48 44.16 -11.31
CA ASP A 297 -5.84 45.06 -12.41
C ASP A 297 -7.26 44.71 -12.92
N GLU A 298 -8.27 45.44 -12.43
CA GLU A 298 -9.69 45.33 -12.79
C GLU A 298 -9.98 45.89 -14.21
N ASP A 299 -9.06 45.71 -15.16
CA ASP A 299 -9.21 46.16 -16.55
C ASP A 299 -9.94 45.11 -17.43
N ASP A 300 -10.99 44.49 -16.90
CA ASP A 300 -11.90 43.62 -17.67
C ASP A 300 -13.21 44.35 -18.00
N ASP A 301 -13.06 45.59 -18.49
CA ASP A 301 -14.12 46.49 -19.01
C ASP A 301 -14.67 46.01 -20.38
N ALA A 302 -14.68 44.70 -20.59
CA ALA A 302 -15.35 44.08 -21.71
C ALA A 302 -16.86 44.28 -21.52
N PRO A 303 -17.56 44.94 -22.46
CA PRO A 303 -18.96 45.31 -22.29
C PRO A 303 -19.79 44.07 -21.99
N GLU A 304 -20.47 44.07 -20.83
CA GLU A 304 -21.30 42.95 -20.41
C GLU A 304 -22.23 42.55 -21.56
N PRO A 305 -22.19 41.27 -21.99
CA PRO A 305 -22.98 40.82 -23.12
C PRO A 305 -24.47 41.02 -22.82
N LYS A 306 -25.11 41.95 -23.54
CA LYS A 306 -26.56 42.21 -23.44
C LYS A 306 -27.33 40.89 -23.47
N ALA A 307 -28.24 40.68 -22.52
CA ALA A 307 -28.99 39.44 -22.37
C ALA A 307 -29.76 39.06 -23.66
N ILE A 308 -29.37 37.95 -24.28
CA ILE A 308 -29.93 37.47 -25.55
C ILE A 308 -31.15 36.59 -25.26
N GLY A 309 -32.25 37.20 -24.82
CA GLY A 309 -33.52 36.50 -24.60
C GLY A 309 -33.47 35.33 -23.60
N PRO A 310 -34.55 34.53 -23.48
CA PRO A 310 -34.61 33.41 -22.55
C PRO A 310 -33.75 32.23 -23.03
N LEU A 311 -33.11 31.55 -22.06
CA LEU A 311 -32.36 30.31 -22.28
C LEU A 311 -33.30 29.15 -22.66
N ARG A 312 -32.87 28.36 -23.64
CA ARG A 312 -33.57 27.19 -24.19
C ARG A 312 -32.64 25.98 -24.23
N GLN A 313 -33.22 24.80 -24.35
CA GLN A 313 -32.46 23.57 -24.51
C GLN A 313 -31.66 23.67 -25.82
N TYR A 314 -30.41 23.19 -25.78
CA TYR A 314 -29.43 23.28 -26.85
C TYR A 314 -28.87 24.68 -27.15
N ASP A 315 -29.21 25.70 -26.37
CA ASP A 315 -28.49 26.97 -26.42
C ASP A 315 -27.05 26.76 -25.95
N HIS A 316 -26.12 27.47 -26.60
CA HIS A 316 -24.74 27.55 -26.18
C HIS A 316 -24.60 28.64 -25.13
N VAL A 317 -23.89 28.35 -24.04
CA VAL A 317 -23.79 29.21 -22.87
C VAL A 317 -22.36 29.33 -22.39
N ARG A 318 -22.03 30.50 -21.83
CA ARG A 318 -20.93 30.67 -20.89
C ARG A 318 -21.47 30.39 -19.49
N VAL A 319 -20.76 29.56 -18.74
CA VAL A 319 -21.08 29.22 -17.35
C VAL A 319 -20.14 30.00 -16.46
N LYS A 320 -20.68 30.84 -15.57
CA LYS A 320 -19.93 31.57 -14.53
C LYS A 320 -20.53 31.19 -13.17
N ALA A 321 -20.18 30.00 -12.68
CA ALA A 321 -20.58 29.48 -11.39
C ALA A 321 -19.40 29.55 -10.39
N PRO A 322 -19.64 29.56 -9.06
CA PRO A 322 -18.57 29.66 -8.06
C PRO A 322 -17.43 28.63 -8.19
N HIS A 323 -17.74 27.45 -8.73
CA HIS A 323 -16.79 26.32 -8.87
C HIS A 323 -16.46 26.01 -10.33
N TYR A 324 -17.02 26.73 -11.30
CA TYR A 324 -16.79 26.44 -12.72
C TYR A 324 -16.96 27.69 -13.59
N ASN A 325 -15.92 28.01 -14.35
CA ASN A 325 -15.93 29.06 -15.37
C ASN A 325 -15.57 28.43 -16.72
N GLY A 326 -16.53 28.34 -17.64
CA GLY A 326 -16.32 27.65 -18.90
C GLY A 326 -17.43 27.80 -19.92
N PHE A 327 -17.38 26.96 -20.94
CA PHE A 327 -18.33 26.99 -22.07
C PHE A 327 -19.06 25.66 -22.18
N GLY A 328 -20.34 25.72 -22.56
CA GLY A 328 -21.13 24.51 -22.69
C GLY A 328 -22.41 24.66 -23.51
N ARG A 329 -23.11 23.55 -23.68
CA ARG A 329 -24.43 23.50 -24.32
C ARG A 329 -25.45 22.91 -23.35
N ILE A 330 -26.60 23.56 -23.20
CA ILE A 330 -27.66 23.09 -22.31
C ILE A 330 -28.28 21.80 -22.88
N GLU A 331 -28.24 20.70 -22.12
CA GLU A 331 -28.85 19.43 -22.50
C GLU A 331 -30.23 19.24 -21.85
N SER A 332 -30.46 19.72 -20.61
CA SER A 332 -31.76 19.64 -19.95
C SER A 332 -31.93 20.69 -18.85
N PHE A 333 -33.18 20.97 -18.45
CA PHE A 333 -33.54 21.86 -17.35
C PHE A 333 -34.24 21.11 -16.22
N HIS A 334 -34.02 21.55 -14.99
CA HIS A 334 -34.53 20.94 -13.77
C HIS A 334 -35.05 22.04 -12.84
N THR A 335 -36.35 22.06 -12.61
CA THR A 335 -37.03 23.06 -11.75
C THR A 335 -37.25 22.55 -10.32
N LYS A 336 -36.86 21.31 -10.04
CA LYS A 336 -36.97 20.69 -8.72
C LYS A 336 -35.95 19.57 -8.56
N GLY A 337 -35.25 19.58 -7.44
CA GLY A 337 -34.31 18.51 -7.07
C GLY A 337 -32.97 18.63 -7.77
N HIS A 338 -32.17 17.58 -7.65
CA HIS A 338 -30.81 17.52 -8.17
C HIS A 338 -30.80 17.32 -9.70
N VAL A 339 -29.81 17.91 -10.37
CA VAL A 339 -29.58 17.71 -11.80
C VAL A 339 -28.91 16.35 -12.03
N PRO A 340 -29.55 15.40 -12.74
CA PRO A 340 -28.98 14.09 -12.99
C PRO A 340 -27.79 14.17 -13.97
N HIS A 341 -26.86 13.22 -13.83
CA HIS A 341 -25.69 13.03 -14.71
C HIS A 341 -24.67 14.18 -14.75
N ALA A 342 -24.81 15.20 -13.91
CA ALA A 342 -23.79 16.20 -13.69
C ALA A 342 -22.84 15.79 -12.57
N ALA A 343 -21.59 16.26 -12.64
CA ALA A 343 -20.60 16.00 -11.59
C ALA A 343 -20.95 16.75 -10.28
N GLU A 344 -21.53 17.95 -10.39
CA GLU A 344 -21.85 18.79 -9.24
C GLU A 344 -23.28 18.63 -8.75
N ASP A 345 -23.43 18.70 -7.43
CA ASP A 345 -24.70 18.55 -6.75
C ASP A 345 -25.47 19.88 -6.69
N VAL A 346 -26.03 20.30 -7.82
CA VAL A 346 -26.83 21.54 -7.91
C VAL A 346 -28.32 21.23 -7.88
N ILE A 347 -29.02 21.83 -6.92
CA ILE A 347 -30.47 21.74 -6.77
C ILE A 347 -31.15 22.88 -7.53
N GLY A 348 -32.01 22.53 -8.49
CA GLY A 348 -32.86 23.49 -9.18
C GLY A 348 -34.13 23.80 -8.38
N SER A 349 -34.60 25.05 -8.45
CA SER A 349 -35.90 25.47 -7.91
C SER A 349 -36.82 26.02 -8.99
N LYS A 350 -38.05 26.36 -8.61
CA LYS A 350 -39.01 26.97 -9.54
C LYS A 350 -38.63 28.41 -9.87
N GLU A 351 -38.00 29.10 -8.92
CA GLU A 351 -37.55 30.49 -9.00
C GLU A 351 -36.21 30.60 -9.75
N ASP A 352 -35.31 29.63 -9.56
CA ASP A 352 -34.02 29.55 -10.25
C ASP A 352 -33.74 28.10 -10.68
N PRO A 353 -34.29 27.69 -11.84
CA PRO A 353 -34.05 26.34 -12.36
C PRO A 353 -32.58 26.09 -12.65
N ALA A 354 -32.15 24.83 -12.49
CA ALA A 354 -30.81 24.38 -12.85
C ALA A 354 -30.81 23.73 -14.22
N ALA A 355 -29.66 23.73 -14.90
CA ALA A 355 -29.45 23.10 -16.19
C ALA A 355 -28.31 22.09 -16.13
N CYS A 356 -28.47 20.97 -16.83
CA CYS A 356 -27.37 20.05 -17.15
C CYS A 356 -26.69 20.54 -18.43
N ILE A 357 -25.37 20.75 -18.39
CA ILE A 357 -24.63 21.42 -19.45
C ILE A 357 -23.50 20.51 -19.91
N LYS A 358 -23.50 20.16 -21.20
CA LYS A 358 -22.39 19.44 -21.82
C LYS A 358 -21.22 20.40 -22.00
N CYS A 359 -20.08 20.10 -21.38
CA CYS A 359 -18.92 20.99 -21.37
C CYS A 359 -18.16 20.94 -22.69
N TYR A 360 -17.61 22.09 -23.08
CA TYR A 360 -16.76 22.24 -24.26
C TYR A 360 -15.40 22.81 -23.85
N LYS A 361 -14.32 22.25 -24.39
CA LYS A 361 -12.96 22.75 -24.23
C LYS A 361 -12.61 23.67 -25.41
N VAL A 362 -12.03 24.83 -25.12
CA VAL A 362 -11.49 25.73 -26.15
C VAL A 362 -10.28 25.07 -26.79
N MET A 363 -10.28 24.95 -28.12
CA MET A 363 -9.22 24.30 -28.90
C MET A 363 -8.88 25.21 -30.09
N GLY A 364 -7.88 26.07 -29.94
CA GLY A 364 -7.49 27.02 -30.99
C GLY A 364 -8.63 27.98 -31.35
N ASP A 365 -9.11 27.94 -32.60
CA ASP A 365 -10.17 28.81 -33.12
C ASP A 365 -11.60 28.27 -32.89
N GLY A 366 -11.73 27.11 -32.24
CA GLY A 366 -13.00 26.45 -32.01
C GLY A 366 -13.13 25.83 -30.62
N HIS A 367 -14.18 25.04 -30.45
CA HIS A 367 -14.49 24.33 -29.23
C HIS A 367 -14.77 22.86 -29.53
N ALA A 368 -14.24 21.97 -28.71
CA ALA A 368 -14.47 20.54 -28.80
C ALA A 368 -15.37 20.07 -27.64
N PRO A 369 -16.42 19.26 -27.90
CA PRO A 369 -17.24 18.71 -26.84
C PRO A 369 -16.41 17.76 -25.97
N THR A 370 -16.61 17.84 -24.66
CA THR A 370 -16.02 16.90 -23.69
C THR A 370 -17.05 15.83 -23.30
N ALA A 371 -16.60 14.79 -22.58
CA ALA A 371 -17.49 13.78 -21.99
C ALA A 371 -18.19 14.30 -20.72
N HIS A 372 -17.72 15.40 -20.13
CA HIS A 372 -18.20 15.91 -18.86
C HIS A 372 -19.48 16.74 -19.00
N HIS A 373 -20.35 16.59 -18.01
CA HIS A 373 -21.53 17.42 -17.82
C HIS A 373 -21.43 18.12 -16.47
N VAL A 374 -21.76 19.40 -16.46
CA VAL A 374 -21.82 20.21 -15.24
C VAL A 374 -23.23 20.67 -14.98
N ALA A 375 -23.57 20.87 -13.71
CA ALA A 375 -24.84 21.46 -13.31
C ALA A 375 -24.63 22.92 -12.92
N ALA A 376 -25.49 23.81 -13.41
CA ALA A 376 -25.46 25.21 -13.01
C ALA A 376 -26.87 25.81 -12.99
N LYS A 377 -27.10 26.76 -12.09
CA LYS A 377 -28.34 27.55 -12.05
C LYS A 377 -28.42 28.47 -13.26
N LEU A 378 -29.63 28.75 -13.74
CA LEU A 378 -29.86 29.63 -14.89
C LEU A 378 -29.28 31.04 -14.68
N THR A 379 -29.27 31.53 -13.44
CA THR A 379 -28.64 32.80 -13.05
C THR A 379 -27.13 32.85 -13.32
N HIS A 380 -26.45 31.70 -13.41
CA HIS A 380 -25.02 31.60 -13.70
C HIS A 380 -24.72 31.39 -15.20
N LEU A 381 -25.74 31.44 -16.06
CA LEU A 381 -25.62 31.15 -17.48
C LEU A 381 -25.82 32.40 -18.32
N THR A 382 -24.86 32.66 -19.21
CA THR A 382 -24.97 33.71 -20.22
C THR A 382 -25.10 33.07 -21.59
N LYS A 383 -26.21 33.34 -22.29
CA LYS A 383 -26.43 32.82 -23.66
C LYS A 383 -25.40 33.40 -24.62
N LEU A 384 -24.84 32.56 -25.48
CA LEU A 384 -23.97 32.97 -26.57
C LEU A 384 -24.79 33.23 -27.84
N ASN A 385 -24.42 34.30 -28.56
CA ASN A 385 -25.06 34.69 -29.83
C ASN A 385 -24.78 33.74 -30.99
N GLN A 386 -23.67 33.01 -30.92
CA GLN A 386 -23.20 32.14 -31.98
C GLN A 386 -23.01 30.73 -31.43
N PRO A 387 -23.33 29.70 -32.23
CA PRO A 387 -22.98 28.33 -31.88
C PRO A 387 -21.47 28.16 -31.82
N PHE A 388 -21.01 27.18 -31.06
CA PHE A 388 -19.58 26.86 -31.02
C PHE A 388 -19.07 26.47 -32.41
N LYS A 389 -17.97 27.10 -32.83
CA LYS A 389 -17.23 26.68 -34.02
C LYS A 389 -16.49 25.39 -33.69
N THR A 390 -16.63 24.37 -34.54
CA THR A 390 -15.74 23.21 -34.47
C THR A 390 -14.34 23.66 -34.85
N PRO A 391 -13.30 23.32 -34.07
CA PRO A 391 -11.94 23.73 -34.38
C PRO A 391 -11.57 23.30 -35.81
N ALA A 392 -10.90 24.18 -36.55
CA ALA A 392 -10.42 23.82 -37.87
C ALA A 392 -9.58 22.54 -37.74
N GLN A 393 -9.81 21.55 -38.61
CA GLN A 393 -8.98 20.35 -38.71
C GLN A 393 -7.59 20.74 -39.26
N GLY A 394 -6.83 21.53 -38.50
CA GLY A 394 -5.42 21.75 -38.74
C GLY A 394 -4.74 20.40 -38.67
N LYS A 395 -4.02 20.05 -39.74
CA LYS A 395 -3.29 18.78 -39.98
C LYS A 395 -3.13 17.99 -38.69
N ARG A 396 -4.06 17.04 -38.48
CA ARG A 396 -3.95 16.06 -37.38
C ARG A 396 -2.52 15.53 -37.41
N ALA A 397 -1.78 15.73 -36.33
CA ALA A 397 -0.62 14.90 -36.07
C ALA A 397 -1.11 13.45 -36.16
N ALA A 398 -0.42 12.63 -36.95
CA ALA A 398 -0.85 11.31 -37.38
C ALA A 398 -0.81 10.27 -36.22
N TRP A 399 -1.63 10.46 -35.20
CA TRP A 399 -1.75 9.53 -34.07
C TRP A 399 -3.16 8.96 -33.87
N GLU A 400 -4.14 9.34 -34.71
CA GLU A 400 -5.37 8.57 -34.84
C GLU A 400 -5.24 7.63 -36.04
N THR A 401 -4.67 6.44 -35.78
CA THR A 401 -4.91 5.28 -36.64
C THR A 401 -6.41 5.05 -36.71
N GLU A 402 -6.92 5.10 -37.94
CA GLU A 402 -8.25 4.70 -38.34
C GLU A 402 -8.47 3.23 -37.95
N SER A 403 -8.86 2.98 -36.69
CA SER A 403 -9.37 1.67 -36.31
C SER A 403 -10.71 1.54 -37.01
N THR A 404 -10.74 0.73 -38.06
CA THR A 404 -11.94 0.12 -38.59
C THR A 404 -12.51 -0.75 -37.47
N ILE A 405 -13.26 -0.13 -36.57
CA ILE A 405 -14.05 -0.85 -35.56
C ILE A 405 -15.15 -1.52 -36.37
N GLU A 406 -14.99 -2.83 -36.60
CA GLU A 406 -16.10 -3.67 -37.01
C GLU A 406 -17.27 -3.38 -36.06
N PRO A 407 -18.48 -3.12 -36.59
CA PRO A 407 -19.62 -2.84 -35.73
C PRO A 407 -19.76 -3.99 -34.74
N LEU A 408 -19.70 -3.65 -33.46
CA LEU A 408 -19.85 -4.62 -32.38
C LEU A 408 -21.08 -5.48 -32.69
N PRO A 409 -20.96 -6.82 -32.60
CA PRO A 409 -22.10 -7.68 -32.82
C PRO A 409 -23.25 -7.21 -31.93
N PRO A 410 -24.50 -7.24 -32.44
CA PRO A 410 -25.64 -6.75 -31.69
C PRO A 410 -25.66 -7.40 -30.30
N LEU A 411 -25.84 -6.57 -29.28
CA LEU A 411 -25.88 -7.00 -27.89
C LEU A 411 -27.04 -7.99 -27.75
N VAL A 412 -26.74 -9.28 -27.75
CA VAL A 412 -27.72 -10.32 -27.47
C VAL A 412 -27.93 -10.30 -25.97
N VAL A 413 -29.00 -9.64 -25.54
CA VAL A 413 -29.44 -9.69 -24.14
C VAL A 413 -29.98 -11.09 -23.90
N GLN A 414 -29.11 -11.98 -23.41
CA GLN A 414 -29.54 -13.28 -22.89
C GLN A 414 -30.38 -13.03 -21.63
N SER A 415 -31.53 -13.67 -21.55
CA SER A 415 -32.33 -13.68 -20.33
C SER A 415 -31.59 -14.40 -19.20
N ASP A 416 -31.87 -14.04 -17.95
CA ASP A 416 -31.33 -14.74 -16.77
C ASP A 416 -31.54 -16.26 -16.82
N GLN A 417 -32.62 -16.70 -17.49
CA GLN A 417 -32.94 -18.11 -17.66
C GLN A 417 -32.01 -18.80 -18.65
N GLU A 418 -31.59 -18.12 -19.73
CA GLU A 418 -30.62 -18.62 -20.70
C GLU A 418 -29.21 -18.70 -20.09
N ILE A 419 -28.83 -17.68 -19.31
CA ILE A 419 -27.54 -17.67 -18.59
C ILE A 419 -27.48 -18.84 -17.59
N ARG A 420 -28.55 -19.05 -16.82
CA ARG A 420 -28.64 -20.20 -15.89
C ARG A 420 -28.60 -21.54 -16.62
N ALA A 421 -29.29 -21.68 -17.74
CA ALA A 421 -29.27 -22.91 -18.53
C ALA A 421 -27.87 -23.20 -19.08
N GLU A 422 -27.14 -22.17 -19.56
CA GLU A 422 -25.78 -22.30 -20.04
C GLU A 422 -24.80 -22.71 -18.92
N MET A 423 -24.92 -22.09 -17.73
CA MET A 423 -24.09 -22.46 -16.58
C MET A 423 -24.32 -23.91 -16.14
N VAL A 424 -25.58 -24.36 -16.09
CA VAL A 424 -25.92 -25.76 -15.74
C VAL A 424 -25.38 -26.73 -16.80
N ALA A 425 -25.48 -26.38 -18.09
CA ALA A 425 -24.92 -27.20 -19.16
C ALA A 425 -23.39 -27.32 -19.07
N LYS A 426 -22.69 -26.21 -18.79
CA LYS A 426 -21.23 -26.19 -18.56
C LYS A 426 -20.83 -27.03 -17.35
N LEU A 427 -21.57 -26.91 -16.24
CA LEU A 427 -21.32 -27.71 -15.04
C LEU A 427 -21.51 -29.20 -15.30
N ASN A 428 -22.59 -29.58 -15.98
CA ASN A 428 -22.84 -30.98 -16.36
C ASN A 428 -21.77 -31.53 -17.32
N ALA A 429 -21.26 -30.71 -18.24
CA ALA A 429 -20.16 -31.10 -19.11
C ALA A 429 -18.86 -31.33 -18.32
N MET A 430 -18.54 -30.45 -17.36
CA MET A 430 -17.38 -30.62 -16.47
C MET A 430 -17.49 -31.84 -15.57
N LEU A 431 -18.69 -32.13 -15.05
CA LEU A 431 -18.96 -33.27 -14.18
C LEU A 431 -19.20 -34.60 -14.94
N SER A 432 -19.24 -34.56 -16.28
CA SER A 432 -19.32 -35.77 -17.09
C SER A 432 -18.05 -36.63 -16.94
N PRO A 433 -18.11 -37.94 -17.21
CA PRO A 433 -16.91 -38.80 -17.16
C PRO A 433 -15.74 -38.28 -18.02
N ASP A 434 -16.04 -37.68 -19.18
CA ASP A 434 -15.02 -37.10 -20.06
C ASP A 434 -14.49 -35.76 -19.53
N GLY A 435 -15.36 -34.93 -18.93
CA GLY A 435 -14.96 -33.69 -18.26
C GLY A 435 -14.04 -33.94 -17.06
N LEU A 436 -14.35 -34.96 -16.25
CA LEU A 436 -13.50 -35.39 -15.13
C LEU A 436 -12.16 -35.95 -15.62
N ARG A 437 -12.15 -36.76 -16.69
CA ARG A 437 -10.89 -37.24 -17.28
C ARG A 437 -10.03 -36.09 -17.81
N LYS A 438 -10.66 -35.06 -18.38
CA LYS A 438 -9.97 -33.86 -18.86
C LYS A 438 -9.36 -33.08 -17.68
N LEU A 439 -10.12 -32.85 -16.61
CA LEU A 439 -9.61 -32.18 -15.40
C LEU A 439 -8.45 -32.95 -14.75
N VAL A 440 -8.55 -34.28 -14.65
CA VAL A 440 -7.47 -35.11 -14.12
C VAL A 440 -6.21 -35.05 -14.99
N ARG A 441 -6.38 -34.99 -16.32
CA ARG A 441 -5.25 -34.82 -17.24
C ARG A 441 -4.60 -33.45 -17.09
N GLU A 442 -5.38 -32.37 -17.10
CA GLU A 442 -4.88 -31.00 -16.93
C GLU A 442 -4.14 -30.83 -15.59
N GLU A 443 -4.65 -31.46 -14.52
CA GLU A 443 -4.00 -31.45 -13.21
C GLU A 443 -2.71 -32.30 -13.19
N ALA A 444 -2.70 -33.44 -13.88
CA ALA A 444 -1.49 -34.24 -14.03
C ALA A 444 -0.40 -33.51 -14.85
N GLU A 445 -0.78 -32.82 -15.93
CA GLU A 445 0.11 -31.96 -16.73
C GLU A 445 0.67 -30.81 -15.87
N ARG A 446 -0.18 -30.19 -15.03
CA ARG A 446 0.22 -29.12 -14.08
C ARG A 446 1.24 -29.61 -13.04
N ILE A 447 1.05 -30.81 -12.49
CA ILE A 447 1.94 -31.38 -11.48
C ILE A 447 3.26 -31.86 -12.09
N THR A 448 3.21 -32.46 -13.28
CA THR A 448 4.39 -33.08 -13.91
C THR A 448 5.20 -32.09 -14.75
N GLY A 449 4.62 -30.96 -15.15
CA GLY A 449 5.28 -29.96 -16.01
C GLY A 449 5.52 -30.46 -17.44
N VAL A 450 4.94 -31.60 -17.82
CA VAL A 450 5.04 -32.18 -19.16
C VAL A 450 3.75 -31.88 -19.91
N VAL A 451 3.84 -31.02 -20.93
CA VAL A 451 2.76 -30.66 -21.85
C VAL A 451 2.71 -31.64 -23.02
#